data_AF-L8LSU0-F1
#
_entry.id   AF-L8LSU0-F1
#
_cell.length_a   1.000
_cell.length_b   1.000
_cell.length_c   1.000
_cell.angle_alpha   90.00
_cell.angle_beta   90.00
_cell.angle_gamma   90.00
#
_symmetry.space_group_name_H-M   'P 1'
#
loop_
_entity.id
_entity.type
_entity.pdbx_description
1 polymer ?
#
loop_
_entity_poly.entity_id
_entity_poly.type
_entity_poly.pdbx_seq_one_letter_code
_entity_poly.pdbx_strand_id
1 'polypeptide(L)'
;MSIKEDQIRTPIIDQLGVLSLQSDAAFYAPGHKRGQGINPKLTALWGKDLFKTDLPELPELDNLFAPSGVIAEAQALAAIAFGASRTWFLVNGSTCGVVAAIMATCQPGDKIILPRNIHQSAIAGLILSGAIPIFIQPEYHPDLDLISSITPEAVAKALQENPSVKAVLVVYPTYLGICCDLEGISQITQQYQIPLLVDEAHGAHL
;
A
#
# COMPACT_ATOMS: atom_id res chain seq x y z
N MET A 1 10.19 -14.00 24.37
CA MET A 1 8.95 -13.23 24.21
C MET A 1 8.21 -13.85 23.04
N SER A 2 6.93 -14.17 23.18
CA SER A 2 6.15 -14.80 22.10
C SER A 2 5.83 -13.76 21.01
N ILE A 3 5.73 -14.15 19.74
CA ILE A 3 5.26 -13.28 18.64
C ILE A 3 3.96 -12.54 19.02
N LYS A 4 3.10 -13.16 19.83
CA LYS A 4 1.87 -12.56 20.34
C LYS A 4 2.08 -11.37 21.29
N GLU A 5 3.17 -11.34 22.05
CA GLU A 5 3.48 -10.24 22.97
C GLU A 5 4.04 -9.03 22.21
N ASP A 6 4.78 -9.25 21.12
CA ASP A 6 5.34 -8.17 20.29
C ASP A 6 4.27 -7.41 19.50
N GLN A 7 3.16 -8.08 19.13
CA GLN A 7 2.06 -7.50 18.33
C GLN A 7 1.10 -6.60 19.13
N ILE A 8 1.33 -6.41 20.43
CA ILE A 8 0.58 -5.45 21.27
C ILE A 8 1.21 -4.06 21.18
N ARG A 9 2.50 -3.99 20.84
CA ARG A 9 3.28 -2.74 20.82
C ARG A 9 2.85 -1.87 19.65
N THR A 10 2.75 -0.56 19.89
CA THR A 10 2.40 0.41 18.85
C THR A 10 3.41 1.55 18.84
N PRO A 11 4.66 1.33 18.35
CA PRO A 11 5.78 2.25 18.56
C PRO A 11 5.50 3.72 18.22
N ILE A 12 4.80 3.96 17.11
CA ILE A 12 4.40 5.31 16.69
C ILE A 12 3.40 5.92 17.68
N ILE A 13 2.36 5.19 18.06
CA ILE A 13 1.31 5.67 18.98
C ILE A 13 1.88 5.88 20.39
N ASP A 14 2.70 4.94 20.87
CA ASP A 14 3.34 5.00 22.18
C ASP A 14 4.23 6.25 22.27
N GLN A 15 5.04 6.50 21.23
CA GLN A 15 5.92 7.66 21.18
C GLN A 15 5.14 8.98 21.04
N LEU A 16 4.08 9.02 20.22
CA LEU A 16 3.18 10.18 20.16
C LEU A 16 2.53 10.45 21.53
N GLY A 17 2.14 9.41 22.26
CA GLY A 17 1.61 9.51 23.62
C GLY A 17 2.60 10.19 24.55
N VAL A 18 3.86 9.75 24.58
CA VAL A 18 4.93 10.36 25.38
C VAL A 18 5.14 11.83 24.99
N LEU A 19 5.29 12.13 23.70
CA LEU A 19 5.55 13.49 23.22
C LEU A 19 4.37 14.42 23.43
N SER A 20 3.13 13.92 23.44
CA SER A 20 1.92 14.73 23.68
C SER A 20 1.88 15.34 25.09
N LEU A 21 2.52 14.69 26.06
CA LEU A 21 2.59 15.12 27.46
C LEU A 21 3.71 16.13 27.72
N GLN A 22 4.67 16.26 26.80
CA GLN A 22 5.74 17.25 26.92
C GLN A 22 5.21 18.67 26.73
N SER A 23 5.75 19.59 27.51
CA SER A 23 5.36 21.01 27.54
C SER A 23 6.34 21.93 26.82
N ASP A 24 7.18 21.37 25.95
CA ASP A 24 8.18 22.14 25.22
C ASP A 24 7.53 23.16 24.28
N ALA A 25 8.18 24.32 24.16
CA ALA A 25 7.73 25.36 23.26
C ALA A 25 7.89 24.91 21.81
N ALA A 26 6.79 24.82 21.07
CA ALA A 26 6.76 24.35 19.69
C ALA A 26 7.27 25.42 18.70
N PHE A 27 8.58 25.59 18.59
CA PHE A 27 9.22 26.44 17.57
C PHE A 27 9.36 25.76 16.19
N TYR A 28 8.54 24.73 15.93
CA TYR A 28 8.50 23.96 14.68
C TYR A 28 7.09 23.99 14.04
N ALA A 29 6.95 23.45 12.83
CA ALA A 29 5.64 23.21 12.19
C ALA A 29 4.95 21.99 12.83
N PRO A 30 3.61 21.87 12.85
CA PRO A 30 2.65 22.74 12.18
C PRO A 30 2.37 24.05 12.90
N GLY A 31 1.87 25.06 12.17
CA GLY A 31 1.69 26.44 12.63
C GLY A 31 0.71 26.61 13.79
N HIS A 32 -0.15 25.61 14.07
CA HIS A 32 -1.10 25.66 15.18
C HIS A 32 -0.46 25.43 16.56
N LYS A 33 0.85 25.13 16.61
CA LYS A 33 1.65 25.06 17.85
C LYS A 33 1.02 24.17 18.92
N ARG A 34 0.79 22.90 18.57
CA ARG A 34 0.20 21.90 19.47
C ARG A 34 -1.21 22.26 19.97
N GLY A 35 -1.95 23.04 19.17
CA GLY A 35 -3.34 23.39 19.43
C GLY A 35 -3.55 24.83 19.93
N GLN A 36 -2.49 25.59 20.20
CA GLN A 36 -2.59 26.98 20.68
C GLN A 36 -3.18 27.93 19.64
N GLY A 37 -2.87 27.71 18.36
CA GLY A 37 -3.36 28.50 17.23
C GLY A 37 -4.65 27.96 16.60
N ILE A 38 -5.28 26.94 17.18
CA ILE A 38 -6.49 26.33 16.62
C ILE A 38 -7.74 27.13 17.00
N ASN A 39 -8.68 27.22 16.07
CA ASN A 39 -9.99 27.82 16.32
C ASN A 39 -10.71 27.05 17.47
N PRO A 40 -11.26 27.75 18.48
CA PRO A 40 -11.97 27.10 19.59
C PRO A 40 -13.09 26.15 19.16
N LYS A 41 -13.78 26.42 18.04
CA LYS A 41 -14.83 25.52 17.50
C LYS A 41 -14.27 24.15 17.10
N LEU A 42 -13.07 24.11 16.50
CA LEU A 42 -12.42 22.85 16.13
C LEU A 42 -11.94 22.10 17.37
N THR A 43 -11.43 22.83 18.36
CA THR A 43 -11.03 22.21 19.64
C THR A 43 -12.24 21.64 20.39
N ALA A 44 -13.39 22.31 20.34
CA ALA A 44 -14.63 21.81 20.92
C ALA A 44 -15.17 20.57 20.19
N LEU A 45 -14.95 20.45 18.89
CA LEU A 45 -15.43 19.33 18.08
C LEU A 45 -14.53 18.09 18.18
N TRP A 46 -13.21 18.26 18.07
CA TRP A 46 -12.26 17.14 17.95
C TRP A 46 -11.40 16.92 19.20
N GLY A 47 -11.49 17.81 20.18
CA GLY A 47 -10.63 17.78 21.35
C GLY A 47 -9.26 18.41 21.11
N LYS A 48 -8.65 18.92 22.19
CA LYS A 48 -7.34 19.58 22.12
C LYS A 48 -6.20 18.59 21.92
N ASP A 49 -6.36 17.36 22.40
CA ASP A 49 -5.28 16.36 22.43
C ASP A 49 -4.91 15.85 21.03
N LEU A 50 -5.87 15.82 20.09
CA LEU A 50 -5.59 15.55 18.67
C LEU A 50 -4.48 16.45 18.11
N PHE A 51 -4.52 17.74 18.43
CA PHE A 51 -3.55 18.71 17.94
C PHE A 51 -2.20 18.64 18.67
N LYS A 52 -2.12 17.97 19.83
CA LYS A 52 -0.84 17.71 20.51
C LYS A 52 -0.09 16.54 19.90
N THR A 53 -0.81 15.64 19.23
CA THR A 53 -0.26 14.49 18.52
C THR A 53 0.00 14.76 17.03
N ASP A 54 -0.46 15.90 16.50
CA ASP A 54 -0.07 16.39 15.17
C ASP A 54 1.32 17.05 15.26
N LEU A 55 2.35 16.23 15.01
CA LEU A 55 3.76 16.57 15.18
C LEU A 55 4.53 16.31 13.87
N PRO A 56 5.56 17.12 13.56
CA PRO A 56 6.39 16.92 12.38
C PRO A 56 7.39 15.77 12.61
N GLU A 57 8.32 15.59 11.67
CA GLU A 57 9.48 14.69 11.78
C GLU A 57 10.47 15.17 12.86
N LEU A 58 10.06 15.12 14.12
CA LEU A 58 10.93 15.34 15.27
C LEU A 58 11.95 14.20 15.36
N PRO A 59 13.16 14.43 15.89
CA PRO A 59 14.18 13.39 16.06
C PRO A 59 13.65 12.12 16.75
N GLU A 60 12.71 12.28 17.69
CA GLU A 60 12.08 11.18 18.43
C GLU A 60 11.00 10.43 17.63
N LEU A 61 10.45 11.03 16.56
CA LEU A 61 9.37 10.46 15.73
C LEU A 61 9.83 9.88 14.40
N ASP A 62 11.13 9.94 14.12
CA ASP A 62 11.74 9.39 12.91
C ASP A 62 11.36 10.15 11.63
N ASN A 63 11.89 9.71 10.49
CA ASN A 63 11.61 10.26 9.17
C ASN A 63 11.01 9.17 8.27
N LEU A 64 9.78 9.37 7.79
CA LEU A 64 9.07 8.40 6.95
C LEU A 64 9.83 8.04 5.65
N PHE A 65 10.60 8.96 5.08
CA PHE A 65 11.36 8.72 3.85
C PHE A 65 12.61 7.87 4.06
N ALA A 66 13.15 7.85 5.29
CA ALA A 66 14.34 7.09 5.64
C ALA A 66 14.22 6.60 7.10
N PRO A 67 13.29 5.67 7.37
CA PRO A 67 12.95 5.30 8.74
C PRO A 67 14.09 4.52 9.39
N SER A 68 14.44 4.91 10.61
CA SER A 68 15.53 4.33 11.41
C SER A 68 15.19 4.13 12.90
N GLY A 69 14.03 4.63 13.34
CA GLY A 69 13.54 4.60 14.71
C GLY A 69 12.11 4.04 14.79
N VAL A 70 11.18 4.77 15.42
CA VAL A 70 9.84 4.26 15.75
C VAL A 70 9.02 3.84 14.51
N ILE A 71 9.22 4.49 13.37
CA ILE A 71 8.56 4.11 12.11
C ILE A 71 9.17 2.80 11.59
N ALA A 72 10.49 2.65 11.61
CA ALA A 72 11.16 1.41 11.18
C ALA A 72 10.74 0.22 12.04
N GLU A 73 10.62 0.42 13.35
CA GLU A 73 10.15 -0.61 14.26
C GLU A 73 8.69 -1.00 14.00
N ALA A 74 7.79 -0.03 13.80
CA ALA A 74 6.41 -0.30 13.47
C ALA A 74 6.26 -1.03 12.12
N GLN A 75 7.08 -0.67 11.12
CA GLN A 75 7.13 -1.37 9.84
C GLN A 75 7.63 -2.82 9.98
N ALA A 76 8.61 -3.08 10.85
CA ALA A 76 9.08 -4.43 11.13
C ALA A 76 8.01 -5.30 11.83
N LEU A 77 7.29 -4.73 12.80
CA LEU A 77 6.16 -5.40 13.45
C LEU A 77 5.04 -5.71 12.46
N ALA A 78 4.71 -4.77 11.58
CA ALA A 78 3.73 -4.98 10.52
C ALA A 78 4.18 -6.08 9.54
N ALA A 79 5.45 -6.11 9.15
CA ALA A 79 5.97 -7.17 8.28
C ALA A 79 5.79 -8.56 8.90
N ILE A 80 6.04 -8.70 10.21
CA ILE A 80 5.78 -9.95 10.95
C ILE A 80 4.28 -10.28 10.95
N ALA A 81 3.41 -9.30 11.21
CA ALA A 81 1.97 -9.50 11.29
C ALA A 81 1.37 -9.98 9.97
N PHE A 82 1.81 -9.41 8.85
CA PHE A 82 1.36 -9.74 7.50
C PHE A 82 2.15 -10.87 6.85
N GLY A 83 3.13 -11.47 7.53
CA GLY A 83 3.97 -12.52 6.96
C GLY A 83 4.85 -12.06 5.79
N ALA A 84 5.15 -10.76 5.71
CA ALA A 84 5.96 -10.16 4.66
C ALA A 84 7.45 -10.09 5.06
N SER A 85 8.33 -10.09 4.06
CA SER A 85 9.76 -9.81 4.31
C SER A 85 10.02 -8.35 4.68
N ARG A 86 9.17 -7.43 4.19
CA ARG A 86 9.25 -6.00 4.48
C ARG A 86 7.89 -5.35 4.26
N THR A 87 7.61 -4.32 5.07
CA THR A 87 6.42 -3.47 4.93
C THR A 87 6.86 -2.02 4.88
N TRP A 88 6.18 -1.22 4.06
CA TRP A 88 6.33 0.23 4.01
C TRP A 88 4.98 0.87 4.33
N PHE A 89 5.00 1.89 5.19
CA PHE A 89 3.82 2.69 5.50
C PHE A 89 3.66 3.81 4.47
N LEU A 90 2.41 4.01 4.05
CA LEU A 90 2.04 4.98 3.04
C LEU A 90 0.98 5.92 3.63
N VAL A 91 1.18 7.23 3.47
CA VAL A 91 0.25 8.25 3.99
C VAL A 91 -0.65 8.87 2.92
N ASN A 92 -0.44 8.50 1.64
CA ASN A 92 -1.19 9.04 0.49
C ASN A 92 -2.11 7.98 -0.15
N GLY A 93 -2.59 7.02 0.65
CA GLY A 93 -3.51 5.95 0.24
C GLY A 93 -2.90 4.90 -0.72
N SER A 94 -3.66 3.84 -1.03
CA SER A 94 -3.20 2.74 -1.89
C SER A 94 -2.81 3.20 -3.30
N THR A 95 -3.36 4.33 -3.78
CA THR A 95 -2.96 4.96 -5.05
C THR A 95 -1.45 5.15 -5.14
N CYS A 96 -0.82 5.72 -4.10
CA CYS A 96 0.64 5.92 -4.14
C CYS A 96 1.40 4.59 -4.05
N GLY A 97 0.85 3.58 -3.37
CA GLY A 97 1.42 2.24 -3.30
C GLY A 97 1.44 1.53 -4.65
N VAL A 98 0.32 1.55 -5.38
CA VAL A 98 0.21 0.96 -6.73
C VAL A 98 1.14 1.67 -7.71
N VAL A 99 1.18 3.01 -7.68
CA VAL A 99 2.09 3.79 -8.52
C VAL A 99 3.54 3.44 -8.21
N ALA A 100 3.92 3.42 -6.92
CA ALA A 100 5.27 3.06 -6.50
C ALA A 100 5.65 1.63 -6.90
N ALA A 101 4.74 0.66 -6.75
CA ALA A 101 4.98 -0.72 -7.13
C ALA A 101 5.27 -0.86 -8.63
N ILE A 102 4.48 -0.20 -9.49
CA ILE A 102 4.70 -0.21 -10.94
C ILE A 102 6.01 0.50 -11.29
N MET A 103 6.26 1.70 -10.76
CA MET A 103 7.47 2.47 -11.06
C MET A 103 8.76 1.82 -10.56
N ALA A 104 8.71 1.09 -9.44
CA ALA A 104 9.86 0.35 -8.92
C ALA A 104 10.15 -0.92 -9.75
N THR A 105 9.14 -1.45 -10.45
CA THR A 105 9.23 -2.73 -11.17
C THR A 105 9.53 -2.55 -12.66
N CYS A 106 8.95 -1.52 -13.28
CA CYS A 106 8.97 -1.32 -14.73
C CYS A 106 9.68 -0.02 -15.12
N GLN A 107 10.44 -0.09 -16.21
CA GLN A 107 11.08 1.05 -16.87
C GLN A 107 10.30 1.46 -18.14
N PRO A 108 10.59 2.64 -18.72
CA PRO A 108 9.97 3.05 -19.98
C PRO A 108 10.16 1.99 -21.08
N GLY A 109 9.05 1.55 -21.68
CA GLY A 109 9.04 0.52 -22.73
C GLY A 109 8.93 -0.92 -22.21
N ASP A 110 9.11 -1.17 -20.91
CA ASP A 110 8.85 -2.49 -20.33
C ASP A 110 7.36 -2.85 -20.48
N LYS A 111 7.08 -4.12 -20.78
CA LYS A 111 5.70 -4.61 -20.87
C LYS A 111 5.24 -5.14 -19.52
N ILE A 112 4.01 -4.84 -19.12
CA ILE A 112 3.38 -5.38 -17.91
C ILE A 112 2.02 -5.95 -18.27
N ILE A 113 1.69 -7.12 -17.74
CA ILE A 113 0.37 -7.75 -17.92
C ILE A 113 -0.52 -7.34 -16.75
N LEU A 114 -1.77 -6.96 -17.02
CA LEU A 114 -2.73 -6.58 -15.99
C LEU A 114 -4.18 -6.75 -16.47
N PRO A 115 -5.15 -6.93 -15.55
CA PRO A 115 -6.54 -7.06 -15.94
C PRO A 115 -7.12 -5.73 -16.43
N ARG A 116 -8.18 -5.77 -17.25
CA ARG A 116 -8.81 -4.55 -17.79
C ARG A 116 -9.56 -3.73 -16.75
N ASN A 117 -9.95 -4.34 -15.62
CA ASN A 117 -10.68 -3.72 -14.51
C ASN A 117 -9.77 -3.13 -13.42
N ILE A 118 -8.51 -2.83 -13.71
CA ILE A 118 -7.62 -2.12 -12.78
C ILE A 118 -8.17 -0.74 -12.37
N HIS A 119 -7.79 -0.30 -11.17
CA HIS A 119 -8.06 1.05 -10.70
C HIS A 119 -7.24 2.11 -11.47
N GLN A 120 -7.73 3.35 -11.51
CA GLN A 120 -7.07 4.47 -12.20
C GLN A 120 -5.64 4.74 -11.70
N SER A 121 -5.30 4.33 -10.48
CA SER A 121 -3.93 4.44 -9.93
C SER A 121 -2.93 3.60 -10.74
N ALA A 122 -3.31 2.42 -11.20
CA ALA A 122 -2.46 1.60 -12.07
C ALA A 122 -2.26 2.28 -13.43
N ILE A 123 -3.30 2.93 -13.98
CA ILE A 123 -3.17 3.76 -15.18
C ILE A 123 -2.17 4.91 -14.96
N ALA A 124 -2.27 5.61 -13.83
CA ALA A 124 -1.30 6.65 -13.48
C ALA A 124 0.13 6.09 -13.36
N GLY A 125 0.29 4.90 -12.75
CA GLY A 125 1.58 4.21 -12.66
C GLY A 125 2.16 3.85 -14.02
N LEU A 126 1.34 3.37 -14.97
CA LEU A 126 1.75 3.11 -16.35
C LEU A 126 2.21 4.38 -17.07
N ILE A 127 1.46 5.48 -16.93
CA ILE A 127 1.81 6.78 -17.52
C ILE A 127 3.14 7.30 -16.96
N LEU A 128 3.32 7.25 -15.63
CA LEU A 128 4.52 7.77 -14.96
C LEU A 128 5.77 6.92 -15.22
N SER A 129 5.61 5.59 -15.30
CA SER A 129 6.73 4.67 -15.59
C SER A 129 7.07 4.59 -17.08
N GLY A 130 6.13 4.91 -17.97
CA GLY A 130 6.26 4.64 -19.40
C GLY A 130 6.14 3.15 -19.76
N ALA A 131 5.64 2.32 -18.84
CA ALA A 131 5.40 0.90 -19.09
C ALA A 131 4.24 0.68 -20.08
N ILE A 132 4.37 -0.34 -20.92
CA ILE A 132 3.42 -0.69 -21.96
C ILE A 132 2.47 -1.77 -21.42
N PRO A 133 1.16 -1.49 -21.27
CA PRO A 133 0.22 -2.45 -20.73
C PRO A 133 -0.16 -3.52 -21.77
N ILE A 134 -0.22 -4.77 -21.32
CA ILE A 134 -0.92 -5.88 -21.98
C ILE A 134 -2.14 -6.19 -21.14
N PHE A 135 -3.32 -5.87 -21.66
CA PHE A 135 -4.56 -6.06 -20.94
C PHE A 135 -5.12 -7.48 -21.14
N ILE A 136 -5.49 -8.12 -20.03
CA ILE A 136 -6.33 -9.32 -20.02
C ILE A 136 -7.75 -8.88 -19.71
N GLN A 137 -8.71 -9.30 -20.54
CA GLN A 137 -10.12 -9.06 -20.27
C GLN A 137 -10.60 -10.05 -19.19
N PRO A 138 -11.07 -9.59 -18.02
CA PRO A 138 -11.67 -10.48 -17.03
C PRO A 138 -12.96 -11.10 -17.56
N GLU A 139 -13.30 -12.28 -17.07
CA GLU A 139 -14.55 -12.96 -17.43
C GLU A 139 -15.76 -12.19 -16.91
N TYR A 140 -16.88 -12.29 -17.63
CA TYR A 140 -18.14 -11.66 -17.26
C TYR A 140 -19.21 -12.74 -17.08
N HIS A 141 -19.90 -12.72 -15.96
CA HIS A 141 -20.99 -13.64 -15.63
C HIS A 141 -22.33 -12.95 -15.95
N PRO A 142 -22.98 -13.26 -17.08
CA PRO A 142 -24.18 -12.54 -17.53
C PRO A 142 -25.38 -12.74 -16.60
N ASP A 143 -25.49 -13.89 -15.95
CA ASP A 143 -26.62 -14.20 -15.07
C ASP A 143 -26.58 -13.41 -13.75
N LEU A 144 -25.38 -13.00 -13.32
CA LEU A 144 -25.16 -12.25 -12.10
C LEU A 144 -24.84 -10.78 -12.36
N ASP A 145 -24.59 -10.39 -13.62
CA ASP A 145 -24.07 -9.09 -14.03
C ASP A 145 -22.77 -8.71 -13.27
N LEU A 146 -21.85 -9.68 -13.16
CA LEU A 146 -20.59 -9.51 -12.42
C LEU A 146 -19.38 -9.69 -13.34
N ILE A 147 -18.42 -8.78 -13.18
CA ILE A 147 -17.08 -8.93 -13.74
C ILE A 147 -16.23 -9.73 -12.74
N SER A 148 -15.73 -10.88 -13.18
CA SER A 148 -14.84 -11.75 -12.41
C SER A 148 -13.41 -11.18 -12.34
N SER A 149 -12.49 -11.96 -11.78
CA SER A 149 -11.05 -11.70 -11.88
C SER A 149 -10.46 -12.41 -13.11
N ILE A 150 -9.16 -12.28 -13.32
CA ILE A 150 -8.44 -13.02 -14.38
C ILE A 150 -8.07 -14.42 -13.91
N THR A 151 -7.91 -15.35 -14.85
CA THR A 151 -7.59 -16.75 -14.58
C THR A 151 -6.09 -17.06 -14.80
N PRO A 152 -5.55 -18.10 -14.15
CA PRO A 152 -4.21 -18.61 -14.44
C PRO A 152 -3.98 -18.90 -15.94
N GLU A 153 -4.98 -19.47 -16.62
CA GLU A 153 -4.89 -19.81 -18.05
C GLU A 153 -4.75 -18.56 -18.92
N ALA A 154 -5.48 -17.50 -18.59
CA ALA A 154 -5.40 -16.22 -19.31
C ALA A 154 -4.02 -15.56 -19.10
N VAL A 155 -3.47 -15.64 -17.88
CA VAL A 155 -2.11 -15.16 -17.58
C VAL A 155 -1.06 -15.96 -18.33
N ALA A 156 -1.13 -17.30 -18.31
CA ALA A 156 -0.21 -18.16 -19.03
C ALA A 156 -0.21 -17.88 -20.53
N LYS A 157 -1.40 -17.73 -21.14
CA LYS A 157 -1.53 -17.35 -22.55
C LYS A 157 -0.89 -15.99 -22.85
N ALA A 158 -1.18 -14.97 -22.03
CA ALA A 158 -0.63 -13.64 -22.24
C ALA A 158 0.91 -13.62 -22.14
N LEU A 159 1.49 -14.42 -21.23
CA LEU A 159 2.94 -14.58 -21.09
C LEU A 159 3.57 -15.34 -22.26
N GLN A 160 2.91 -16.36 -22.80
CA GLN A 160 3.37 -17.06 -24.01
C GLN A 160 3.41 -16.14 -25.23
N GLU A 161 2.39 -15.29 -25.39
CA GLU A 161 2.31 -14.32 -26.49
C GLU A 161 3.27 -13.12 -26.28
N ASN A 162 3.70 -12.87 -25.04
CA ASN A 162 4.56 -11.74 -24.67
C ASN A 162 5.71 -12.20 -23.76
N PRO A 163 6.70 -12.93 -24.27
CA PRO A 163 7.77 -13.52 -23.44
C PRO A 163 8.71 -12.50 -22.80
N SER A 164 8.70 -11.24 -23.27
CA SER A 164 9.53 -10.14 -22.74
C SER A 164 8.82 -9.29 -21.69
N VAL A 165 7.75 -9.80 -21.07
CA VAL A 165 7.02 -9.08 -20.01
C VAL A 165 7.86 -8.98 -18.76
N LYS A 166 7.77 -7.84 -18.09
CA LYS A 166 8.53 -7.51 -16.89
C LYS A 166 7.82 -7.89 -15.60
N ALA A 167 6.49 -7.88 -15.59
CA ALA A 167 5.68 -8.18 -14.42
C ALA A 167 4.24 -8.55 -14.81
N VAL A 168 3.54 -9.19 -13.87
CA VAL A 168 2.08 -9.33 -13.88
C VAL A 168 1.52 -8.55 -12.70
N LEU A 169 0.45 -7.78 -12.90
CA LEU A 169 -0.33 -7.17 -11.84
C LEU A 169 -1.73 -7.76 -11.81
N VAL A 170 -2.24 -8.08 -10.62
CA VAL A 170 -3.62 -8.56 -10.42
C VAL A 170 -4.35 -7.69 -9.39
N VAL A 171 -5.68 -7.67 -9.48
CA VAL A 171 -6.56 -7.04 -8.48
C VAL A 171 -7.16 -8.16 -7.64
N TYR A 172 -6.94 -8.12 -6.33
CA TYR A 172 -7.32 -9.20 -5.43
C TYR A 172 -7.75 -8.69 -4.04
N PRO A 173 -9.00 -8.87 -3.63
CA PRO A 173 -10.15 -9.24 -4.43
C PRO A 173 -10.57 -8.10 -5.37
N THR A 174 -11.45 -8.38 -6.33
CA THR A 174 -12.14 -7.32 -7.05
C THR A 174 -13.02 -6.50 -6.09
N TYR A 175 -13.50 -5.33 -6.55
CA TYR A 175 -14.44 -4.50 -5.78
C TYR A 175 -15.68 -5.26 -5.29
N LEU A 176 -16.08 -6.30 -6.05
CA LEU A 176 -17.23 -7.15 -5.75
C LEU A 176 -16.89 -8.33 -4.82
N GLY A 177 -15.65 -8.40 -4.32
CA GLY A 177 -15.19 -9.47 -3.43
C GLY A 177 -14.78 -10.76 -4.15
N ILE A 178 -14.60 -10.73 -5.48
CA ILE A 178 -14.23 -11.93 -6.25
C ILE A 178 -12.72 -12.14 -6.16
N CYS A 179 -12.33 -13.32 -5.70
CA CYS A 179 -10.94 -13.76 -5.59
C CYS A 179 -10.56 -14.61 -6.82
N CYS A 180 -9.40 -14.37 -7.43
CA CYS A 180 -8.83 -15.31 -8.41
C CYS A 180 -8.05 -16.43 -7.71
N ASP A 181 -7.66 -17.45 -8.48
CA ASP A 181 -6.62 -18.39 -8.08
C ASP A 181 -5.24 -17.68 -8.07
N LEU A 182 -4.95 -17.00 -6.97
CA LEU A 182 -3.71 -16.25 -6.78
C LEU A 182 -2.49 -17.19 -6.70
N GLU A 183 -2.65 -18.39 -6.15
CA GLU A 183 -1.58 -19.38 -6.05
C GLU A 183 -1.18 -19.89 -7.43
N GLY A 184 -2.14 -20.25 -8.28
CA GLY A 184 -1.90 -20.65 -9.66
C GLY A 184 -1.20 -19.55 -10.47
N ILE A 185 -1.64 -18.30 -10.34
CA ILE A 185 -1.00 -17.16 -11.01
C ILE A 185 0.44 -16.95 -10.50
N SER A 186 0.67 -17.08 -9.19
CA SER A 186 2.01 -16.97 -8.57
C SER A 186 2.96 -18.06 -9.07
N GLN A 187 2.49 -19.30 -9.18
CA GLN A 187 3.30 -20.40 -9.72
C GLN A 187 3.71 -20.13 -11.18
N ILE A 188 2.80 -19.59 -12.00
CA ILE A 188 3.10 -19.23 -13.39
C ILE A 188 4.14 -18.11 -13.45
N THR A 189 3.98 -17.01 -12.71
CA THR A 189 4.93 -15.89 -12.75
C THR A 189 6.32 -16.29 -12.26
N GLN A 190 6.41 -17.19 -11.28
CA GLN A 190 7.67 -17.78 -10.82
C GLN A 190 8.39 -18.57 -11.92
N GLN A 191 7.66 -19.36 -12.73
CA GLN A 191 8.25 -20.10 -13.86
C GLN A 191 8.88 -19.15 -14.90
N TYR A 192 8.27 -17.98 -15.10
CA TYR A 192 8.79 -16.92 -15.96
C TYR A 192 9.83 -16.01 -15.28
N GLN A 193 10.11 -16.23 -13.99
CA GLN A 193 11.06 -15.45 -13.19
C GLN A 193 10.76 -13.95 -13.16
N ILE A 194 9.47 -13.59 -13.14
CA ILE A 194 8.99 -12.21 -13.07
C ILE A 194 8.16 -11.99 -11.79
N PRO A 195 8.17 -10.76 -11.24
CA PRO A 195 7.35 -10.43 -10.09
C PRO A 195 5.84 -10.46 -10.41
N LEU A 196 5.07 -10.86 -9.41
CA LEU A 196 3.62 -10.70 -9.33
C LEU A 196 3.31 -9.52 -8.39
N LEU A 197 2.67 -8.49 -8.90
CA LEU A 197 2.15 -7.37 -8.13
C LEU A 197 0.68 -7.65 -7.81
N VAL A 198 0.29 -7.53 -6.55
CA VAL A 198 -1.08 -7.79 -6.10
C VAL A 198 -1.65 -6.51 -5.52
N ASP A 199 -2.68 -5.95 -6.17
CA ASP A 199 -3.45 -4.82 -5.64
C ASP A 199 -4.53 -5.34 -4.70
N GLU A 200 -4.21 -5.35 -3.40
CA GLU A 200 -5.09 -5.76 -2.31
C GLU A 200 -5.74 -4.58 -1.58
N ALA A 201 -6.02 -3.48 -2.28
CA ALA A 201 -6.68 -2.31 -1.67
C ALA A 201 -8.01 -2.66 -0.96
N HIS A 202 -8.72 -3.70 -1.43
CA HIS A 202 -9.94 -4.23 -0.81
C HIS A 202 -9.71 -5.52 0.02
N GLY A 203 -8.49 -6.05 0.02
CA GLY A 203 -8.14 -7.38 0.54
C GLY A 203 -7.38 -7.38 1.86
N ALA A 204 -7.17 -6.22 2.50
CA ALA A 204 -6.30 -6.07 3.68
C ALA A 204 -6.68 -6.92 4.92
N HIS A 205 -7.80 -7.63 4.90
CA HIS A 205 -8.31 -8.47 5.98
C HIS A 205 -8.26 -9.98 5.68
N LEU A 206 -7.78 -10.36 4.48
CA LEU A 206 -7.71 -11.74 4.01
C LEU A 206 -6.56 -12.52 4.64
#